data_AF-A0A1Q1FPG8-F1
#
_entry.id   AF-A0A1Q1FPG8-F1
#
_cell.length_a   1.000
_cell.length_b   1.000
_cell.length_c   1.000
_cell.angle_alpha   90.00
_cell.angle_beta   90.00
_cell.angle_gamma   90.00
#
_symmetry.space_group_name_H-M   'P 1'
#
loop_
_entity.id
_entity.type
_entity.pdbx_description
1 polymer ?
#
loop_
_entity_poly.entity_id
_entity_poly.type
_entity_poly.pdbx_seq_one_letter_code
_entity_poly.pdbx_strand_id
1 'polypeptide(L)' 'MTACVDTEAVRHQLVQAYTRAVLPDVVAHLRVALDEFDNDGVDELVECPVCGRLGMAERIQAHDCPR' A
#
# COMPACT_ATOMS: atom_id res chain seq x y z
N MET A 1 2.68 -7.31 22.60
CA MET A 1 2.17 -8.12 21.48
C MET A 1 1.09 -7.30 20.79
N THR A 2 1.48 -6.43 19.88
CA THR A 2 0.54 -5.81 18.95
C THR A 2 0.11 -6.92 18.00
N ALA A 3 -1.18 -7.25 17.96
CA ALA A 3 -1.67 -8.24 17.01
C ALA A 3 -1.26 -7.78 15.61
N CYS A 4 -0.61 -8.66 14.84
CA CYS A 4 -0.40 -8.43 13.42
C CYS A 4 -1.79 -8.29 12.80
N VAL A 5 -2.13 -7.09 12.32
CA VAL A 5 -3.38 -6.87 11.62
C VAL A 5 -3.24 -7.55 10.26
N ASP A 6 -4.12 -8.50 9.98
CA ASP A 6 -4.22 -9.13 8.66
C ASP A 6 -4.78 -8.10 7.67
N THR A 7 -3.87 -7.48 6.92
CA THR A 7 -4.17 -6.41 5.95
C THR A 7 -5.04 -6.92 4.81
N GLU A 8 -4.90 -8.18 4.40
CA GLU A 8 -5.74 -8.78 3.36
C GLU A 8 -7.18 -8.94 3.85
N ALA A 9 -7.36 -9.40 5.09
CA ALA A 9 -8.68 -9.47 5.71
C ALA A 9 -9.33 -8.08 5.82
N VAL A 10 -8.57 -7.05 6.21
CA VAL A 10 -9.06 -5.66 6.27
C VAL A 10 -9.49 -5.16 4.89
N ARG A 11 -8.67 -5.39 3.86
CA ARG A 11 -8.99 -5.03 2.48
C ARG A 11 -10.30 -5.68 2.01
N HIS A 12 -10.47 -6.97 2.30
CA HIS A 12 -11.69 -7.69 1.94
C HIS A 12 -12.93 -7.06 2.60
N GLN A 13 -12.85 -6.69 3.87
CA GLN A 13 -13.96 -6.03 4.57
C GLN A 13 -14.29 -4.65 3.97
N LEU A 14 -13.27 -3.87 3.59
CA LEU A 14 -13.47 -2.56 2.92
C LEU A 14 -14.19 -2.71 1.57
N VAL A 15 -13.80 -3.69 0.75
CA VAL A 15 -14.48 -3.98 -0.53
C VAL A 15 -15.94 -4.41 -0.30
N GLN A 16 -16.19 -5.26 0.70
CA GLN A 16 -17.56 -5.64 1.04
C GLN A 16 -18.41 -4.46 1.50
N ALA A 17 -17.85 -3.56 2.32
CA ALA A 17 -18.54 -2.35 2.75
C ALA A 17 -18.84 -1.45 1.54
N TYR A 18 -17.87 -1.25 0.65
CA TYR A 18 -18.01 -0.41 -0.53
C TYR A 18 -19.14 -0.89 -1.46
N THR A 19 -19.21 -2.20 -1.71
CA THR A 19 -20.21 -2.80 -2.60
C THR A 19 -21.62 -2.85 -2.02
N ARG A 20 -21.77 -2.77 -0.69
CA ARG A 20 -23.06 -2.84 0.01
C ARG A 20 -23.56 -1.49 0.51
N ALA A 21 -22.73 -0.46 0.52
CA ALA A 21 -23.11 0.86 0.98
C ALA A 21 -24.14 1.50 0.03
N VAL A 22 -25.19 2.07 0.62
CA VAL A 22 -26.29 2.73 -0.11
C VAL A 22 -26.25 4.25 0.00
N LEU A 23 -25.53 4.78 0.99
CA LEU A 23 -25.37 6.21 1.20
C LEU A 23 -24.22 6.71 0.32
N PRO A 24 -24.44 7.71 -0.56
CA PRO A 24 -23.41 8.21 -1.47
C PRO A 24 -22.12 8.66 -0.78
N ASP A 25 -22.25 9.36 0.35
CA ASP A 25 -21.09 9.83 1.11
C ASP A 25 -20.27 8.68 1.69
N VAL A 26 -20.94 7.61 2.14
CA VAL A 26 -20.27 6.41 2.66
C VAL A 26 -19.53 5.69 1.53
N VAL A 27 -20.14 5.58 0.34
CA VAL A 27 -19.48 5.01 -0.85
C VAL A 27 -18.22 5.81 -1.22
N ALA A 28 -18.32 7.14 -1.20
CA ALA A 28 -17.19 8.03 -1.49
C ALA A 28 -16.05 7.85 -0.48
N HIS A 29 -16.36 7.80 0.82
CA HIS A 29 -15.35 7.57 1.85
C HIS A 29 -14.70 6.19 1.74
N LEU A 30 -15.48 5.14 1.46
CA LEU A 30 -14.95 3.77 1.29
C LEU A 30 -14.07 3.64 0.05
N ARG A 31 -14.38 4.36 -1.03
CA ARG A 31 -13.53 4.41 -2.22
C ARG A 31 -12.17 5.05 -1.91
N VAL A 32 -12.15 6.18 -1.20
CA VAL A 32 -10.90 6.84 -0.80
C VAL A 32 -10.09 5.93 0.12
N ALA A 33 -10.74 5.29 1.09
CA ALA A 33 -10.05 4.36 1.99
C ALA A 33 -9.42 3.17 1.24
N LEU A 34 -10.10 2.62 0.22
CA LEU A 34 -9.55 1.56 -0.63
C LEU A 34 -8.37 2.06 -1.48
N ASP A 35 -8.45 3.27 -2.02
CA ASP A 35 -7.38 3.88 -2.82
C ASP A 35 -6.11 4.08 -1.97
N GLU A 36 -6.24 4.67 -0.78
CA GLU A 36 -5.13 4.83 0.16
C GLU A 36 -4.56 3.46 0.58
N PHE A 37 -5.41 2.48 0.87
CA PHE A 37 -4.98 1.15 1.29
C PHE A 37 -4.23 0.38 0.17
N ASP A 38 -4.69 0.53 -1.08
CA ASP A 38 -4.02 -0.08 -2.24
C ASP A 38 -2.73 0.68 -2.61
N ASN A 39 -2.65 1.99 -2.32
CA ASN A 39 -1.46 2.81 -2.52
C ASN A 39 -0.37 2.60 -1.44
N ASP A 40 -0.75 2.24 -0.21
CA ASP A 40 0.20 1.90 0.88
C ASP A 40 1.07 0.67 0.57
N GLY A 41 0.66 -0.14 -0.42
CA GLY A 41 1.39 -1.33 -0.90
C GLY A 41 2.07 -1.14 -2.27
N VAL A 42 2.03 0.05 -2.86
CA VAL A 42 2.86 0.32 -4.03
C VAL A 42 4.26 0.55 -3.49
N ASP A 43 5.00 -0.55 -3.37
CA ASP A 43 6.45 -0.57 -3.29
C ASP A 43 7.01 0.18 -4.51
N GLU A 44 7.01 1.51 -4.42
CA GLU A 44 7.54 2.35 -5.47
C GLU A 44 9.01 1.96 -5.58
N LEU A 45 9.34 1.33 -6.71
CA LEU A 45 10.72 0.95 -6.99
C LEU A 45 11.49 2.26 -7.09
N VAL A 46 12.26 2.57 -6.07
CA VAL A 46 13.12 3.74 -6.06
C VAL A 46 14.40 3.43 -6.82
N GLU A 47 14.90 4.43 -7.55
CA GLU A 47 16.19 4.33 -8.23
C GLU A 47 17.30 4.71 -7.27
N CYS A 48 18.36 3.89 -7.18
CA CYS A 48 19.56 4.26 -6.44
C CYS A 48 20.24 5.45 -7.12
N PRO A 49 20.48 6.58 -6.41
CA PRO A 49 21.14 7.75 -7.02
C PRO A 49 22.62 7.53 -7.33
N VAL A 50 23.21 6.40 -6.89
CA VAL A 50 24.63 6.08 -7.09
C VAL A 50 24.84 5.16 -8.30
N CYS A 51 24.08 4.07 -8.38
CA CYS A 51 24.27 3.05 -9.43
C CYS A 51 23.10 2.92 -10.41
N GLY A 52 22.00 3.66 -10.22
CA GLY A 52 20.82 3.60 -11.09
C GLY A 52 19.96 2.33 -10.95
N ARG A 53 20.20 1.50 -9.93
CA ARG A 53 19.42 0.27 -9.71
C ARG A 53 18.03 0.59 -9.18
N LEU A 54 16.99 0.05 -9.82
CA LEU A 54 15.61 0.08 -9.33
C LEU A 54 15.36 -1.05 -8.33
N GLY A 55 14.72 -0.72 -7.21
CA GLY A 55 14.40 -1.69 -6.17
C GLY A 55 13.51 -1.08 -5.10
N MET A 56 12.94 -1.92 -4.23
CA MET A 56 12.18 -1.43 -3.08
C MET A 56 13.06 -0.55 -2.19
N ALA A 57 12.46 0.47 -1.57
CA ALA A 57 13.18 1.45 -0.78
C ALA A 57 14.09 0.83 0.28
N GLU A 58 13.65 -0.20 1.00
CA GLU A 58 14.47 -0.86 2.03
C GLU A 58 15.66 -1.61 1.43
N ARG A 59 15.49 -2.19 0.24
CA ARG A 59 16.57 -2.86 -0.50
C ARG A 59 17.58 -1.88 -1.06
N ILE A 60 17.12 -0.75 -1.59
CA ILE A 60 18.00 0.31 -2.09
C ILE A 60 18.75 0.98 -0.92
N GLN A 61 18.16 1.11 0.26
CA GLN A 61 18.87 1.61 1.44
C GLN A 61 19.95 0.66 1.94
N ALA A 62 19.76 -0.65 1.83
CA ALA A 62 20.67 -1.66 2.38
C ALA A 62 21.66 -2.27 1.38
N HIS A 63 21.53 -2.00 0.08
CA HIS A 63 22.40 -2.63 -0.92
C HIS A 63 23.79 -1.99 -1.00
N ASP A 64 24.80 -2.84 -1.18
CA ASP A 64 26.15 -2.40 -1.50
C ASP A 64 26.20 -1.91 -2.95
N CYS A 65 26.37 -0.60 -3.12
CA CYS A 65 26.62 0.02 -4.42
C CYS A 65 28.04 -0.33 -4.89
N PRO A 66 28.20 -1.06 -6.01
CA PRO A 66 29.48 -1.08 -6.70
C PRO A 66 29.71 0.32 -7.27
N ARG A 67 30.73 1.02 -6.77
CA ARG A 67 31.18 2.29 -7.34
C ARG A 67 31.69 2.13 -8.76
#